data_AF-A0A0F7ZI27-F1
#
_entry.id   AF-A0A0F7ZI27-F1
#
_cell.length_a   1.000
_cell.length_b   1.000
_cell.length_c   1.000
_cell.angle_alpha   90.00
_cell.angle_beta   90.00
_cell.angle_gamma   90.00
#
_symmetry.space_group_name_H-M   'P 1'
#
loop_
_entity.id
_entity.type
_entity.pdbx_description
1 polymer ?
#
loop_
_entity_poly.entity_id
_entity_poly.type
_entity_poly.pdbx_seq_one_letter_code
_entity_poly.pdbx_strand_id
1 'polypeptide(L)'
;MFGGGRCMPQKAEYHIPAIISRESLREDWFEDVNGVLQFNPPNGFQLECLRGQHRVRAAQSLSYGPDRWLVDFYDSVISEDTKTDLIENYDGEMPPDDGEFYYKVRLYMGVFDPAKADGVLEKRWRARWNSLPKKRTKDERNQDHLEHLLGHHMYVAALDQLQHLPVLYSGLWLGSIGRMISLGCDEELLSELRALRSWWYGVFEGNECDMGNLDRRTLETLQRTAPGVCEEQKRRLLSHVTTGEVLGAFRIEERERIFRNVCAATVDGLVPSLDTFFRNLSYREVLKNCMTRLVPLEGRSLRSSLADSFQGNGRGECLVQVDEDHMVSIEPANEHFDLAYRQLWLFAMRHHASMPPVLKPRKAGPRGDPADKRVLFEFARLAHVLGFRTTNIDALLTKDPDRDIARGMLESARRPERFEYPDMDRVVSEAAALIQTAVQRQSPANMEIDPPERERVHNSKAS
;
A
#
# COMPACT_ATOMS: atom_id res chain seq x y z
N MET A 1 1.74 -17.71 25.49
CA MET A 1 3.05 -18.23 25.94
C MET A 1 3.49 -19.25 24.91
N PHE A 2 4.51 -18.94 24.13
CA PHE A 2 5.13 -19.94 23.25
C PHE A 2 5.85 -20.94 24.15
N GLY A 3 5.47 -22.22 24.06
CA GLY A 3 6.25 -23.28 24.68
C GLY A 3 7.60 -23.31 23.97
N GLY A 4 8.64 -22.82 24.64
CA GLY A 4 10.03 -22.86 24.18
C GLY A 4 10.58 -24.28 24.15
N GLY A 5 9.97 -25.14 23.35
CA GLY A 5 10.58 -26.42 22.98
C GLY A 5 11.80 -26.13 22.10
N ARG A 6 12.95 -26.68 22.45
CA ARG A 6 14.12 -26.67 21.54
C ARG A 6 13.71 -27.36 20.25
N CYS A 7 13.97 -26.74 19.10
CA CYS A 7 13.83 -27.40 17.80
C CYS A 7 14.78 -28.61 17.81
N MET A 8 14.23 -29.82 17.89
CA MET A 8 15.00 -31.06 17.90
C MET A 8 14.96 -31.64 16.50
N PRO A 9 16.02 -31.55 15.69
CA PRO A 9 15.99 -31.96 14.28
C PRO A 9 15.51 -33.40 14.04
N GLN A 10 15.61 -34.25 15.07
CA GLN A 10 15.27 -35.68 15.12
C GLN A 10 13.77 -36.00 15.13
N LYS A 11 12.89 -35.03 15.35
CA LYS A 11 11.45 -35.30 15.25
C LYS A 11 10.99 -35.18 13.80
N ALA A 12 10.12 -36.10 13.39
CA ALA A 12 9.55 -36.15 12.03
C ALA A 12 8.93 -34.80 11.59
N GLU A 13 8.33 -34.04 12.49
CA GLU A 13 7.78 -32.69 12.23
C GLU A 13 8.84 -31.68 11.73
N TYR A 14 10.12 -31.90 12.01
CA TYR A 14 11.24 -31.04 11.63
C TYR A 14 12.05 -31.53 10.42
N HIS A 15 11.73 -32.71 9.88
CA HIS A 15 12.39 -33.21 8.68
C HIS A 15 12.10 -32.33 7.47
N ILE A 16 13.07 -32.21 6.58
CA ILE A 16 12.92 -31.48 5.32
C ILE A 16 12.62 -32.50 4.22
N PRO A 17 11.42 -32.46 3.62
CA PRO A 17 11.15 -33.29 2.45
C PRO A 17 11.92 -32.74 1.25
N ALA A 18 12.66 -33.61 0.58
CA ALA A 18 13.42 -33.26 -0.60
C ALA A 18 13.16 -34.23 -1.75
N ILE A 19 13.21 -33.71 -2.96
CA ILE A 19 13.06 -34.49 -4.18
C ILE A 19 14.43 -34.81 -4.75
N ILE A 20 14.62 -36.08 -5.13
CA ILE A 20 15.81 -36.53 -5.85
C ILE A 20 15.45 -37.67 -6.79
N SER A 21 16.01 -37.65 -8.00
CA SER A 21 15.90 -38.80 -8.91
C SER A 21 16.72 -39.96 -8.37
N ARG A 22 16.14 -41.16 -8.36
CA ARG A 22 16.83 -42.39 -7.94
C ARG A 22 18.10 -42.65 -8.76
N GLU A 23 18.11 -42.24 -10.03
CA GLU A 23 19.24 -42.41 -10.94
C GLU A 23 20.41 -41.47 -10.61
N SER A 24 20.11 -40.34 -9.97
CA SER A 24 21.09 -39.35 -9.52
C SER A 24 21.71 -39.72 -8.17
N LEU A 25 21.06 -40.59 -7.39
CA LEU A 25 21.62 -41.10 -6.14
C LEU A 25 22.80 -42.02 -6.42
N ARG A 26 23.81 -41.92 -5.56
CA ARG A 26 24.99 -42.77 -5.59
C ARG A 26 25.23 -43.31 -4.19
N GLU A 27 25.57 -44.59 -4.09
CA GLU A 27 25.78 -45.26 -2.79
C GLU A 27 26.96 -44.67 -2.02
N ASP A 28 27.98 -44.17 -2.72
CA ASP A 28 29.17 -43.53 -2.14
C ASP A 28 28.89 -42.17 -1.47
N TRP A 29 27.69 -41.60 -1.66
CA TRP A 29 27.26 -40.39 -0.94
C TRP A 29 26.73 -40.70 0.46
N PHE A 30 26.57 -41.97 0.81
CA PHE A 30 26.00 -42.38 2.09
C PHE A 30 27.06 -43.05 2.96
N GLU A 31 27.19 -42.56 4.19
CA GLU A 31 28.08 -43.15 5.19
C GLU A 31 27.29 -43.48 6.46
N ASP A 32 27.37 -44.73 6.94
CA ASP A 32 26.79 -45.09 8.23
C ASP A 32 27.77 -44.69 9.35
N VAL A 33 27.37 -43.70 10.14
CA VAL A 33 28.12 -43.24 11.29
C VAL A 33 27.30 -43.50 12.55
N ASN A 34 27.66 -44.55 13.28
CA ASN A 34 27.00 -44.98 14.53
C ASN A 34 25.49 -45.27 14.38
N GLY A 35 25.07 -45.89 13.27
CA GLY A 35 23.67 -46.24 13.01
C GLY A 35 22.84 -45.08 12.45
N VAL A 36 23.48 -43.96 12.09
CA VAL A 36 22.85 -42.82 11.42
C VAL A 36 23.45 -42.69 10.03
N LEU A 37 22.59 -42.85 9.02
CA LEU A 37 22.98 -42.70 7.63
C LEU A 37 23.20 -41.22 7.30
N GLN A 38 24.45 -40.84 7.03
CA GLN A 38 24.83 -39.47 6.68
C GLN A 38 24.88 -39.31 5.16
N PHE A 39 24.17 -38.29 4.66
CA PHE A 39 24.19 -37.90 3.25
C PHE A 39 25.29 -36.84 3.02
N ASN A 40 26.31 -37.19 2.24
CA ASN A 40 27.51 -36.39 1.96
C ASN A 40 27.72 -36.27 0.43
N PRO A 41 26.91 -35.47 -0.28
CA PRO A 41 27.08 -35.28 -1.71
C PRO A 41 28.32 -34.42 -2.02
N PRO A 42 28.80 -34.39 -3.28
CA PRO A 42 29.92 -33.55 -3.69
C PRO A 42 29.70 -32.06 -3.40
N ASN A 43 30.79 -31.33 -3.15
CA ASN A 43 30.74 -29.88 -2.93
C ASN A 43 30.04 -29.17 -4.09
N GLY A 44 29.06 -28.32 -3.75
CA GLY A 44 28.26 -27.58 -4.73
C GLY A 44 27.01 -28.33 -5.22
N PHE A 45 26.76 -29.56 -4.77
CA PHE A 45 25.50 -30.25 -5.04
C PHE A 45 24.33 -29.48 -4.41
N GLN A 46 23.27 -29.28 -5.20
CA GLN A 46 22.04 -28.64 -4.75
C GLN A 46 20.91 -29.67 -4.71
N LEU A 47 20.26 -29.74 -3.56
CA LEU A 47 19.11 -30.60 -3.34
C LEU A 47 17.82 -29.76 -3.39
N GLU A 48 16.84 -30.24 -4.13
CA GLU A 48 15.53 -29.60 -4.22
C GLU A 48 14.69 -29.94 -2.97
N CYS A 49 14.61 -28.98 -2.04
CA CYS A 49 13.80 -29.11 -0.83
C CYS A 49 12.41 -28.49 -1.03
N LEU A 50 11.35 -29.22 -0.69
CA LEU A 50 9.96 -28.79 -0.88
C LEU A 50 9.47 -27.80 0.18
N ARG A 51 10.06 -27.82 1.38
CA ARG A 51 9.81 -26.85 2.47
C ARG A 51 11.01 -26.72 3.40
N GLY A 52 10.87 -25.92 4.46
CA GLY A 52 11.84 -25.84 5.56
C GLY A 52 12.98 -24.83 5.40
N GLN A 53 13.01 -24.03 4.33
CA GLN A 53 14.04 -22.99 4.14
C GLN A 53 14.12 -21.99 5.31
N HIS A 54 12.98 -21.60 5.87
CA HIS A 54 12.94 -20.71 7.04
C HIS A 54 13.55 -21.37 8.29
N ARG A 55 13.44 -22.70 8.44
CA ARG A 55 14.07 -23.44 9.55
C ARG A 55 15.58 -23.44 9.43
N VAL A 56 16.09 -23.71 8.22
CA VAL A 56 17.53 -23.67 7.93
C VAL A 56 18.08 -22.25 8.18
N ARG A 57 17.40 -21.21 7.67
CA ARG A 57 17.81 -19.81 7.92
C ARG A 57 17.75 -19.43 9.40
N ALA A 58 16.70 -19.84 10.12
CA ALA A 58 16.60 -19.59 11.55
C ALA A 58 17.72 -20.31 12.32
N ALA A 59 18.06 -21.53 11.93
CA ALA A 59 19.14 -22.30 12.55
C ALA A 59 20.52 -21.67 12.32
N GLN A 60 20.77 -21.07 11.15
CA GLN A 60 21.99 -20.31 10.87
C GLN A 60 22.19 -19.08 11.76
N SER A 61 21.10 -18.55 12.35
CA SER A 61 21.19 -17.43 13.30
C SER A 61 21.59 -17.84 14.72
N LEU A 62 21.64 -19.15 15.01
CA LEU A 62 22.01 -19.67 16.32
C LEU A 62 23.54 -19.74 16.46
N SER A 63 24.07 -19.33 17.62
CA SER A 63 25.52 -19.44 17.92
C SER A 63 26.04 -20.88 17.92
N TYR A 64 25.15 -21.85 18.11
CA TYR A 64 25.41 -23.29 18.02
C TYR A 64 24.29 -23.93 17.19
N GLY A 65 24.24 -23.58 15.91
CA GLY A 65 23.33 -24.20 14.95
C GLY A 65 23.72 -25.66 14.66
N PRO A 66 22.78 -26.51 14.22
CA PRO A 66 23.10 -27.85 13.74
C PRO A 66 23.90 -27.79 12.42
N ASP A 67 25.01 -28.52 12.36
CA ASP A 67 25.84 -28.65 11.13
C ASP A 67 25.19 -29.56 10.07
N ARG A 68 24.15 -30.31 10.44
CA ARG A 68 23.43 -31.26 9.58
C ARG A 68 21.93 -31.20 9.85
N TRP A 69 21.12 -31.47 8.82
CA TRP A 69 19.66 -31.54 8.92
C TRP A 69 19.15 -32.92 8.49
N LEU A 70 18.06 -33.37 9.09
CA LEU A 70 17.39 -34.62 8.68
C LEU A 70 16.48 -34.36 7.49
N VAL A 71 16.67 -35.14 6.43
CA VAL A 71 16.00 -34.97 5.15
C VAL A 71 15.27 -36.26 4.80
N ASP A 72 14.01 -36.14 4.41
CA ASP A 72 13.23 -37.26 3.87
C ASP A 72 13.32 -37.21 2.35
N PHE A 73 13.90 -38.25 1.73
CA PHE A 73 14.00 -38.33 0.28
C PHE A 73 12.75 -38.92 -0.35
N TYR A 74 12.21 -38.17 -1.31
CA TYR A 74 11.13 -38.59 -2.18
C TYR A 74 11.66 -38.70 -3.60
N ASP A 75 11.16 -39.71 -4.33
CA ASP A 75 11.50 -39.87 -5.74
C ASP A 75 10.93 -38.70 -6.54
N SER A 76 11.66 -38.23 -7.56
CA SER A 76 11.22 -37.21 -8.52
C SER A 76 9.88 -37.49 -9.22
N VAL A 77 9.45 -38.75 -9.24
CA VAL A 77 8.21 -39.21 -9.92
C VAL A 77 6.97 -39.15 -9.01
N ILE A 78 7.06 -38.59 -7.78
CA ILE A 78 5.86 -38.43 -6.93
C ILE A 78 4.78 -37.58 -7.60
N SER A 79 3.51 -37.90 -7.31
CA SER A 79 2.37 -37.16 -7.86
C SER A 79 2.38 -35.68 -7.44
N GLU A 80 1.81 -34.82 -8.27
CA GLU A 80 1.66 -33.39 -7.95
C GLU A 80 0.84 -33.15 -6.68
N ASP A 81 -0.15 -34.00 -6.40
CA ASP A 81 -0.91 -33.96 -5.15
C ASP A 81 -0.01 -34.24 -3.94
N THR A 82 0.88 -35.23 -4.05
CA THR A 82 1.85 -35.56 -3.00
C THR A 82 2.83 -34.42 -2.79
N LYS A 83 3.34 -33.81 -3.88
CA LYS A 83 4.21 -32.63 -3.79
C LYS A 83 3.50 -31.48 -3.10
N THR A 84 2.24 -31.22 -3.46
CA THR A 84 1.41 -30.16 -2.88
C THR A 84 1.21 -30.39 -1.38
N ASP A 85 0.86 -31.62 -0.98
CA ASP A 85 0.71 -31.98 0.43
C ASP A 85 2.03 -31.78 1.20
N LEU A 86 3.19 -32.11 0.62
CA LEU A 86 4.49 -31.91 1.26
C LEU A 86 4.88 -30.43 1.37
N ILE A 87 4.60 -29.63 0.33
CA ILE A 87 4.88 -28.18 0.30
C ILE A 87 4.00 -27.44 1.30
N GLU A 88 2.70 -27.77 1.33
CA GLU A 88 1.69 -27.06 2.12
C GLU A 88 1.45 -27.66 3.50
N ASN A 89 2.31 -28.58 3.94
CA ASN A 89 2.27 -29.06 5.30
C ASN A 89 3.02 -28.08 6.22
N TYR A 90 2.35 -27.57 7.26
CA TYR A 90 2.91 -26.55 8.16
C TYR A 90 3.04 -27.13 9.57
N ASP A 91 4.14 -27.85 9.82
CA ASP A 91 4.42 -28.43 11.13
C ASP A 91 5.32 -27.49 11.95
N GLY A 92 4.76 -26.69 12.85
CA GLY A 92 5.57 -25.79 13.69
C GLY A 92 6.32 -24.67 12.92
N GLU A 93 5.89 -24.37 11.71
CA GLU A 93 6.35 -23.22 10.92
C GLU A 93 5.62 -21.94 11.37
N MET A 94 6.14 -20.77 10.99
CA MET A 94 5.36 -19.54 11.12
C MET A 94 4.06 -19.69 10.32
N PRO A 95 2.91 -19.20 10.84
CA PRO A 95 1.68 -19.26 10.08
C PRO A 95 1.86 -18.53 8.74
N PRO A 96 1.22 -19.02 7.66
CA PRO A 96 1.16 -18.31 6.38
C PRO A 96 0.75 -16.86 6.55
N ASP A 97 1.21 -15.99 5.66
CA ASP A 97 0.73 -14.62 5.64
C ASP A 97 -0.72 -14.55 5.13
N ASP A 98 -1.38 -13.41 5.40
CA ASP A 98 -2.76 -13.12 5.00
C ASP A 98 -2.99 -13.31 3.49
N GLY A 99 -1.98 -12.97 2.68
CA GLY A 99 -1.96 -13.12 1.23
C GLY A 99 -2.00 -14.54 0.74
N GLU A 100 -1.19 -15.40 1.35
CA GLU A 100 -1.11 -16.81 1.03
C GLU A 100 -2.46 -17.51 1.26
N PHE A 101 -3.17 -17.17 2.35
CA PHE A 101 -4.53 -17.67 2.58
C PHE A 101 -5.49 -17.26 1.46
N TYR A 102 -5.50 -15.97 1.08
CA TYR A 102 -6.33 -15.50 -0.02
C TYR A 102 -5.99 -16.24 -1.31
N TYR A 103 -4.71 -16.24 -1.70
CA TYR A 103 -4.25 -16.83 -2.96
C TYR A 103 -4.61 -18.32 -3.05
N LYS A 104 -4.33 -19.11 -2.00
CA LYS A 104 -4.59 -20.56 -1.99
C LYS A 104 -6.08 -20.86 -2.02
N VAL A 105 -6.90 -20.11 -1.29
CA VAL A 105 -8.36 -20.27 -1.37
C VAL A 105 -8.86 -19.98 -2.78
N ARG A 106 -8.43 -18.89 -3.42
CA ARG A 106 -8.83 -18.58 -4.80
C ARG A 106 -8.31 -19.61 -5.82
N LEU A 107 -7.07 -20.10 -5.66
CA LEU A 107 -6.48 -21.15 -6.48
C LEU A 107 -7.32 -22.44 -6.43
N TYR A 108 -7.60 -22.94 -5.24
CA TYR A 108 -8.35 -24.19 -5.04
C TYR A 108 -9.85 -24.06 -5.31
N MET A 109 -10.40 -22.85 -5.33
CA MET A 109 -11.73 -22.59 -5.91
C MET A 109 -11.75 -22.74 -7.44
N GLY A 110 -10.60 -22.92 -8.10
CA GLY A 110 -10.47 -23.00 -9.55
C GLY A 110 -10.58 -21.64 -10.25
N VAL A 111 -10.45 -20.54 -9.51
CA VAL A 111 -10.60 -19.18 -10.06
C VAL A 111 -9.40 -18.82 -10.93
N PHE A 112 -8.20 -19.17 -10.47
CA PHE A 112 -6.97 -18.86 -11.18
C PHE A 112 -6.62 -19.88 -12.24
N ASP A 113 -6.85 -21.15 -11.92
CA ASP A 113 -6.66 -22.27 -12.83
C ASP A 113 -7.75 -23.32 -12.53
N PRO A 114 -8.71 -23.55 -13.46
CA PRO A 114 -9.72 -24.58 -13.30
C PRO A 114 -9.15 -25.99 -13.08
N ALA A 115 -7.94 -26.28 -13.57
CA ALA A 115 -7.27 -27.57 -13.36
C ALA A 115 -6.77 -27.75 -11.92
N LYS A 116 -6.65 -26.66 -11.15
CA LYS A 116 -6.27 -26.67 -9.73
C LYS A 116 -7.47 -26.65 -8.78
N ALA A 117 -8.70 -26.73 -9.29
CA ALA A 117 -9.89 -26.75 -8.45
C ALA A 117 -9.91 -27.99 -7.55
N ASP A 118 -9.91 -27.78 -6.24
CA ASP A 118 -9.94 -28.84 -5.23
C ASP A 118 -10.71 -28.36 -3.98
N GLY A 119 -11.95 -28.85 -3.83
CA GLY A 119 -12.81 -28.48 -2.71
C GLY A 119 -12.34 -28.99 -1.34
N VAL A 120 -11.46 -30.00 -1.29
CA VAL A 120 -10.85 -30.48 -0.04
C VAL A 120 -9.74 -29.53 0.39
N LEU A 121 -8.85 -29.15 -0.53
CA LEU A 121 -7.79 -28.19 -0.26
C LEU A 121 -8.35 -26.79 0.03
N GLU A 122 -9.39 -26.36 -0.68
CA GLU A 122 -10.09 -25.11 -0.37
C GLU A 122 -10.59 -25.10 1.09
N LYS A 123 -11.34 -26.14 1.49
CA LYS A 123 -11.85 -26.27 2.86
C LYS A 123 -10.73 -26.35 3.89
N ARG A 124 -9.62 -27.03 3.56
CA ARG A 124 -8.43 -27.12 4.42
C ARG A 124 -7.83 -25.75 4.67
N TRP A 125 -7.64 -24.94 3.64
CA TRP A 125 -7.10 -23.58 3.76
C TRP A 125 -8.03 -22.63 4.52
N ARG A 126 -9.34 -22.70 4.29
CA ARG A 126 -10.34 -21.95 5.08
C ARG A 126 -10.36 -22.37 6.55
N ALA A 127 -10.25 -23.67 6.84
CA ALA A 127 -10.20 -24.18 8.21
C ALA A 127 -8.92 -23.71 8.92
N ARG A 128 -7.77 -23.73 8.23
CA ARG A 128 -6.49 -23.21 8.75
C ARG A 128 -6.61 -21.73 9.12
N TRP A 129 -7.13 -20.88 8.23
CA TRP A 129 -7.38 -19.47 8.52
C TRP A 129 -8.24 -19.28 9.78
N ASN A 130 -9.31 -20.07 9.91
CA ASN A 130 -10.21 -19.99 11.05
C ASN A 130 -9.63 -20.51 12.37
N SER A 131 -8.62 -21.38 12.29
CA SER A 131 -7.92 -21.92 13.44
C SER A 131 -6.86 -20.98 14.03
N LEU A 132 -6.43 -19.95 13.29
CA LEU A 132 -5.38 -19.04 13.77
C LEU A 132 -5.80 -18.31 15.05
N PRO A 133 -4.88 -18.12 16.01
CA PRO A 133 -5.14 -17.38 17.24
C PRO A 133 -5.36 -15.90 16.91
N LYS A 134 -6.61 -15.54 16.60
CA LYS A 134 -6.98 -14.16 16.32
C LYS A 134 -6.84 -13.37 17.64
N LYS A 135 -5.93 -12.40 17.69
CA LYS A 135 -5.83 -11.42 18.80
C LYS A 135 -7.18 -10.71 18.87
N ARG A 136 -8.09 -11.15 19.74
CA ARG A 136 -9.51 -10.76 19.68
C ARG A 136 -9.95 -9.97 20.89
N THR A 137 -10.44 -8.77 20.64
CA THR A 137 -11.51 -8.15 21.43
C THR A 137 -12.86 -8.84 21.14
N LYS A 138 -13.90 -8.58 21.93
CA LYS A 138 -15.21 -9.25 21.81
C LYS A 138 -15.91 -8.96 20.47
N ASP A 139 -15.64 -7.82 19.83
CA ASP A 139 -16.27 -7.38 18.58
C ASP A 139 -15.62 -8.02 17.34
N GLU A 140 -14.32 -8.30 17.38
CA GLU A 140 -13.56 -8.99 16.31
C GLU A 140 -13.82 -10.52 16.25
N ARG A 141 -14.61 -11.06 17.19
CA ARG A 141 -15.03 -12.47 17.13
C ARG A 141 -15.97 -12.75 15.95
N ASN A 142 -16.69 -11.73 15.46
CA ASN A 142 -17.76 -11.89 14.48
C ASN A 142 -17.35 -11.61 13.03
N GLN A 143 -16.16 -11.05 12.77
CA GLN A 143 -15.70 -10.73 11.41
C GLN A 143 -14.61 -11.71 10.96
N ASP A 144 -14.99 -12.62 10.08
CA ASP A 144 -14.03 -13.33 9.24
C ASP A 144 -13.58 -12.38 8.13
N HIS A 145 -12.39 -11.77 8.27
CA HIS A 145 -11.89 -10.79 7.30
C HIS A 145 -11.74 -11.35 5.88
N LEU A 146 -11.45 -12.65 5.75
CA LEU A 146 -11.37 -13.32 4.46
C LEU A 146 -12.76 -13.39 3.82
N GLU A 147 -13.76 -13.88 4.55
CA GLU A 147 -15.15 -13.91 4.04
C GLU A 147 -15.69 -12.51 3.81
N HIS A 148 -15.29 -11.54 4.63
CA HIS A 148 -15.64 -10.14 4.41
C HIS A 148 -15.10 -9.65 3.06
N LEU A 149 -13.81 -9.85 2.76
CA LEU A 149 -13.24 -9.52 1.45
C LEU A 149 -13.97 -10.25 0.32
N LEU A 150 -14.21 -11.56 0.47
CA LEU A 150 -14.89 -12.38 -0.54
C LEU A 150 -16.33 -11.89 -0.83
N GLY A 151 -16.99 -11.28 0.15
CA GLY A 151 -18.29 -10.63 -0.02
C GLY A 151 -18.26 -9.35 -0.88
N HIS A 152 -17.08 -8.76 -1.13
CA HIS A 152 -16.93 -7.55 -1.94
C HIS A 152 -16.34 -7.85 -3.33
N HIS A 153 -17.22 -8.27 -4.24
CA HIS A 153 -16.85 -8.80 -5.56
C HIS A 153 -15.96 -7.87 -6.42
N MET A 154 -16.11 -6.54 -6.31
CA MET A 154 -15.27 -5.61 -7.09
C MET A 154 -13.80 -5.64 -6.66
N TYR A 155 -13.55 -5.73 -5.34
CA TYR A 155 -12.20 -5.85 -4.80
C TYR A 155 -11.61 -7.22 -5.10
N VAL A 156 -12.40 -8.28 -4.96
CA VAL A 156 -11.99 -9.64 -5.36
C VAL A 156 -11.58 -9.67 -6.83
N ALA A 157 -12.42 -9.13 -7.73
CA ALA A 157 -12.13 -9.09 -9.15
C ALA A 157 -10.86 -8.28 -9.47
N ALA A 158 -10.56 -7.20 -8.75
CA ALA A 158 -9.34 -6.43 -8.94
C ALA A 158 -8.10 -7.18 -8.40
N LEU A 159 -8.21 -7.79 -7.22
CA LEU A 159 -7.12 -8.57 -6.61
C LEU A 159 -6.82 -9.84 -7.38
N ASP A 160 -7.83 -10.55 -7.89
CA ASP A 160 -7.66 -11.78 -8.68
C ASP A 160 -6.87 -11.52 -9.98
N GLN A 161 -6.91 -10.30 -10.52
CA GLN A 161 -6.11 -9.94 -11.70
C GLN A 161 -4.60 -9.90 -11.43
N LEU A 162 -4.17 -10.02 -10.17
CA LEU A 162 -2.76 -10.13 -9.77
C LEU A 162 -2.26 -11.58 -9.72
N GLN A 163 -3.07 -12.57 -10.10
CA GLN A 163 -2.77 -14.01 -9.96
C GLN A 163 -1.42 -14.46 -10.54
N HIS A 164 -0.96 -13.82 -11.62
CA HIS A 164 0.31 -14.14 -12.29
C HIS A 164 1.53 -13.59 -11.54
N LEU A 165 1.33 -12.83 -10.46
CA LEU A 165 2.35 -12.35 -9.54
C LEU A 165 2.01 -12.81 -8.11
N PRO A 166 2.10 -14.11 -7.80
CA PRO A 166 1.71 -14.66 -6.49
C PRO A 166 2.41 -13.95 -5.32
N VAL A 167 3.64 -13.49 -5.56
CA VAL A 167 4.44 -12.77 -4.55
C VAL A 167 3.81 -11.45 -4.10
N LEU A 168 3.02 -10.76 -4.94
CA LEU A 168 2.38 -9.50 -4.55
C LEU A 168 1.40 -9.69 -3.40
N TYR A 169 0.75 -10.85 -3.31
CA TYR A 169 -0.18 -11.17 -2.24
C TYR A 169 0.50 -11.17 -0.87
N SER A 170 1.83 -11.34 -0.77
CA SER A 170 2.54 -11.22 0.52
C SER A 170 2.38 -9.84 1.20
N GLY A 171 1.98 -8.81 0.45
CA GLY A 171 1.61 -7.50 0.98
C GLY A 171 0.11 -7.31 1.28
N LEU A 172 -0.74 -8.30 1.03
CA LEU A 172 -2.17 -8.27 1.35
C LEU A 172 -2.35 -8.30 2.86
N TRP A 173 -3.17 -7.39 3.40
CA TRP A 173 -3.46 -7.34 4.83
C TRP A 173 -4.95 -7.51 5.10
N LEU A 174 -5.37 -8.75 5.40
CA LEU A 174 -6.77 -9.09 5.67
C LEU A 174 -7.30 -8.33 6.89
N GLY A 175 -6.47 -8.09 7.90
CA GLY A 175 -6.83 -7.27 9.06
C GLY A 175 -7.21 -5.81 8.72
N SER A 176 -6.83 -5.30 7.55
CA SER A 176 -7.16 -3.94 7.10
C SER A 176 -8.36 -3.88 6.13
N ILE A 177 -8.97 -5.00 5.78
CA ILE A 177 -10.08 -5.08 4.83
C ILE A 177 -11.30 -4.28 5.30
N GLY A 178 -11.63 -4.37 6.59
CA GLY A 178 -12.72 -3.57 7.16
C GLY A 178 -12.49 -2.08 6.98
N ARG A 179 -11.25 -1.60 7.19
CA ARG A 179 -10.88 -0.20 6.95
C ARG A 179 -11.01 0.15 5.47
N MET A 180 -10.45 -0.67 4.59
CA MET A 180 -10.47 -0.47 3.13
C MET A 180 -11.91 -0.27 2.62
N ILE A 181 -12.82 -1.16 2.99
CA ILE A 181 -14.24 -1.10 2.58
C ILE A 181 -14.95 0.09 3.22
N SER A 182 -14.73 0.35 4.50
CA SER A 182 -15.39 1.46 5.21
C SER A 182 -14.90 2.85 4.79
N LEU A 183 -13.78 2.93 4.05
CA LEU A 183 -13.18 4.20 3.66
C LEU A 183 -14.11 5.03 2.77
N GLY A 184 -14.91 4.36 1.92
CA GLY A 184 -15.82 5.00 0.98
C GLY A 184 -15.11 5.67 -0.20
N CYS A 185 -13.94 5.16 -0.58
CA CYS A 185 -13.14 5.62 -1.72
C CYS A 185 -12.92 4.47 -2.72
N ASP A 186 -13.99 3.72 -3.00
CA ASP A 186 -13.89 2.48 -3.77
C ASP A 186 -13.32 2.72 -5.17
N GLU A 187 -13.70 3.82 -5.81
CA GLU A 187 -13.23 4.18 -7.15
C GLU A 187 -11.72 4.44 -7.16
N GLU A 188 -11.19 5.20 -6.20
CA GLU A 188 -9.77 5.48 -6.09
C GLU A 188 -8.96 4.22 -5.75
N LEU A 189 -9.45 3.43 -4.79
CA LEU A 189 -8.77 2.21 -4.35
C LEU A 189 -8.74 1.16 -5.47
N LEU A 190 -9.85 0.96 -6.18
CA LEU A 190 -9.90 0.05 -7.33
C LEU A 190 -9.03 0.57 -8.49
N SER A 191 -8.97 1.89 -8.70
CA SER A 191 -8.07 2.48 -9.70
C SER A 191 -6.61 2.21 -9.35
N GLU A 192 -6.22 2.36 -8.08
CA GLU A 192 -4.86 2.07 -7.61
C GLU A 192 -4.50 0.59 -7.79
N LEU A 193 -5.40 -0.35 -7.49
CA LEU A 193 -5.16 -1.79 -7.73
C LEU A 193 -4.98 -2.09 -9.22
N ARG A 194 -5.76 -1.46 -10.11
CA ARG A 194 -5.60 -1.60 -11.56
C ARG A 194 -4.29 -0.97 -12.07
N ALA A 195 -3.90 0.17 -11.52
CA ALA A 195 -2.64 0.82 -11.84
C ALA A 195 -1.45 -0.04 -11.38
N LEU A 196 -1.51 -0.59 -10.17
CA LEU A 196 -0.53 -1.56 -9.65
C LEU A 196 -0.39 -2.76 -10.59
N ARG A 197 -1.51 -3.36 -11.03
CA ARG A 197 -1.48 -4.44 -12.02
C ARG A 197 -0.78 -3.98 -13.31
N SER A 198 -1.24 -2.88 -13.88
CA SER A 198 -0.74 -2.37 -15.16
C SER A 198 0.76 -2.07 -15.11
N TRP A 199 1.23 -1.55 -13.98
CA TRP A 199 2.64 -1.27 -13.73
C TRP A 199 3.48 -2.54 -13.83
N TRP A 200 3.11 -3.60 -13.10
CA TRP A 200 3.87 -4.85 -13.12
C TRP A 200 3.79 -5.58 -14.46
N TYR A 201 2.62 -5.58 -15.11
CA TYR A 201 2.49 -6.09 -16.48
C TYR A 201 3.40 -5.33 -17.45
N GLY A 202 3.53 -4.01 -17.30
CA GLY A 202 4.46 -3.19 -18.08
C GLY A 202 5.92 -3.57 -17.85
N VAL A 203 6.33 -3.75 -16.59
CA VAL A 203 7.70 -4.15 -16.23
C VAL A 203 8.11 -5.49 -16.87
N PHE A 204 7.18 -6.44 -16.91
CA PHE A 204 7.39 -7.76 -17.49
C PHE A 204 6.96 -7.89 -18.97
N GLU A 205 6.59 -6.78 -19.62
CA GLU A 205 6.13 -6.77 -21.02
C GLU A 205 4.98 -7.74 -21.29
N GLY A 206 4.14 -8.00 -20.28
CA GLY A 206 3.03 -8.94 -20.34
C GLY A 206 3.40 -10.43 -20.32
N ASN A 207 4.67 -10.78 -20.07
CA ASN A 207 5.07 -12.18 -19.95
C ASN A 207 4.66 -12.75 -18.58
N GLU A 208 3.52 -13.44 -18.54
CA GLU A 208 2.96 -14.03 -17.33
C GLU A 208 3.82 -15.17 -16.75
N CYS A 209 4.61 -15.87 -17.57
CA CYS A 209 5.55 -16.87 -17.08
C CYS A 209 6.70 -16.21 -16.30
N ASP A 210 7.25 -15.11 -16.82
CA ASP A 210 8.29 -14.34 -16.12
C ASP A 210 7.74 -13.75 -14.83
N MET A 211 6.52 -13.20 -14.86
CA MET A 211 5.86 -12.65 -13.67
C MET A 211 5.75 -13.68 -12.53
N GLY A 212 5.47 -14.95 -12.86
CA GLY A 212 5.42 -16.04 -11.90
C GLY A 212 6.75 -16.35 -11.20
N ASN A 213 7.87 -15.94 -11.80
CA ASN A 213 9.23 -16.14 -11.27
C ASN A 213 9.70 -15.00 -10.35
N LEU A 214 8.89 -13.95 -10.15
CA LEU A 214 9.22 -12.87 -9.22
C LEU A 214 9.20 -13.38 -7.77
N ASP A 215 10.35 -13.33 -7.11
CA ASP A 215 10.49 -13.80 -5.72
C ASP A 215 10.27 -12.69 -4.68
N ARG A 216 10.02 -13.09 -3.43
CA ARG A 216 9.74 -12.18 -2.31
C ARG A 216 10.89 -11.22 -2.01
N ARG A 217 12.14 -11.70 -2.04
CA ARG A 217 13.32 -10.87 -1.75
C ARG A 217 13.45 -9.77 -2.78
N THR A 218 13.21 -10.09 -4.06
CA THR A 218 13.17 -9.15 -5.16
C THR A 218 12.09 -8.08 -4.94
N LEU A 219 10.85 -8.49 -4.65
CA LEU A 219 9.75 -7.55 -4.39
C LEU A 219 10.06 -6.62 -3.21
N GLU A 220 10.51 -7.17 -2.08
CA GLU A 220 10.83 -6.41 -0.86
C GLU A 220 11.95 -5.40 -1.08
N THR A 221 12.93 -5.75 -1.93
CA THR A 221 14.06 -4.88 -2.27
C THR A 221 13.66 -3.75 -3.23
N LEU A 222 12.72 -4.03 -4.15
CA LEU A 222 12.26 -3.07 -5.15
C LEU A 222 11.16 -2.14 -4.62
N GLN A 223 10.19 -2.65 -3.85
CA GLN A 223 9.04 -1.86 -3.43
C GLN A 223 9.45 -0.58 -2.67
N ARG A 224 8.73 0.52 -2.89
CA ARG A 224 9.02 1.85 -2.31
C ARG A 224 10.35 2.48 -2.76
N THR A 225 10.94 2.02 -3.85
CA THR A 225 12.08 2.67 -4.50
C THR A 225 11.62 3.41 -5.76
N ALA A 226 12.38 4.41 -6.20
CA ALA A 226 12.20 5.13 -7.45
C ALA A 226 13.54 5.26 -8.21
N PRO A 227 14.11 4.14 -8.70
CA PRO A 227 15.38 4.15 -9.41
C PRO A 227 15.36 4.93 -10.73
N GLY A 228 14.18 5.25 -11.28
CA GLY A 228 14.03 6.10 -12.46
C GLY A 228 14.48 7.55 -12.24
N VAL A 229 14.28 8.09 -11.03
CA VAL A 229 14.64 9.47 -10.68
C VAL A 229 15.78 9.57 -9.67
N CYS A 230 15.97 8.55 -8.83
CA CYS A 230 16.97 8.55 -7.77
C CYS A 230 18.22 7.75 -8.19
N GLU A 231 19.25 8.45 -8.66
CA GLU A 231 20.52 7.83 -9.09
C GLU A 231 21.23 7.03 -7.98
N GLU A 232 21.07 7.42 -6.71
CA GLU A 232 21.59 6.64 -5.58
C GLU A 232 20.90 5.28 -5.46
N GLN A 233 19.56 5.26 -5.49
CA GLN A 233 18.79 4.02 -5.44
C GLN A 233 19.07 3.15 -6.65
N LYS A 234 19.15 3.75 -7.85
CA LYS A 234 19.47 3.06 -9.09
C LYS A 234 20.81 2.33 -9.01
N ARG A 235 21.87 3.00 -8.56
CA ARG A 235 23.21 2.40 -8.42
C ARG A 235 23.21 1.24 -7.43
N ARG A 236 22.55 1.43 -6.27
CA ARG A 236 22.43 0.38 -5.24
C ARG A 236 21.70 -0.84 -5.79
N LEU A 237 20.55 -0.63 -6.44
CA LEU A 237 19.74 -1.71 -7.00
C LEU A 237 20.45 -2.41 -8.16
N LEU A 238 21.13 -1.68 -9.04
CA LEU A 238 21.90 -2.25 -10.14
C LEU A 238 22.95 -3.24 -9.63
N SER A 239 23.64 -2.93 -8.53
CA SER A 239 24.58 -3.87 -7.90
C SER A 239 23.90 -5.18 -7.51
N HIS A 240 22.70 -5.13 -6.92
CA HIS A 240 21.95 -6.32 -6.52
C HIS A 240 21.40 -7.12 -7.72
N VAL A 241 21.07 -6.42 -8.81
CA VAL A 241 20.63 -7.02 -10.08
C VAL A 241 21.79 -7.78 -10.73
N THR A 242 22.98 -7.17 -10.79
CA THR A 242 24.19 -7.80 -11.36
C THR A 242 24.63 -9.03 -10.56
N THR A 243 24.56 -8.98 -9.22
CA THR A 243 24.91 -10.13 -8.36
C THR A 243 23.82 -11.22 -8.32
N GLY A 244 22.62 -10.93 -8.82
CA GLY A 244 21.48 -11.86 -8.78
C GLY A 244 20.77 -11.96 -7.45
N GLU A 245 21.02 -11.03 -6.54
CA GLU A 245 20.26 -10.90 -5.30
C GLU A 245 18.83 -10.39 -5.55
N VAL A 246 18.66 -9.64 -6.63
CA VAL A 246 17.40 -9.14 -7.18
C VAL A 246 17.20 -9.80 -8.54
N LEU A 247 15.98 -10.28 -8.81
CA LEU A 247 15.61 -11.01 -10.02
C LEU A 247 16.43 -12.32 -10.18
N GLY A 248 16.69 -13.02 -9.07
CA GLY A 248 17.57 -14.18 -9.02
C GLY A 248 17.17 -15.34 -9.94
N ALA A 249 15.88 -15.50 -10.21
CA ALA A 249 15.35 -16.54 -11.11
C ALA A 249 15.69 -16.32 -12.61
N PHE A 250 16.14 -15.12 -12.98
CA PHE A 250 16.40 -14.72 -14.37
C PHE A 250 17.89 -14.75 -14.71
N ARG A 251 18.21 -14.84 -16.01
CA ARG A 251 19.58 -14.65 -16.52
C ARG A 251 19.97 -13.18 -16.51
N ILE A 252 21.27 -12.90 -16.58
CA ILE A 252 21.78 -11.53 -16.44
C ILE A 252 21.17 -10.56 -17.46
N GLU A 253 20.99 -10.98 -18.72
CA GLU A 253 20.40 -10.16 -19.77
C GLU A 253 18.92 -9.84 -19.50
N GLU A 254 18.18 -10.81 -18.95
CA GLU A 254 16.78 -10.67 -18.57
C GLU A 254 16.64 -9.77 -17.34
N ARG A 255 17.52 -9.93 -16.34
CA ARG A 255 17.58 -9.07 -15.15
C ARG A 255 17.80 -7.61 -15.53
N GLU A 256 18.76 -7.34 -16.42
CA GLU A 256 19.05 -5.99 -16.91
C GLU A 256 17.89 -5.40 -17.73
N ARG A 257 17.21 -6.21 -18.54
CA ARG A 257 16.00 -5.78 -19.26
C ARG A 257 14.88 -5.40 -18.29
N ILE A 258 14.51 -6.29 -17.37
CA ILE A 258 13.45 -6.05 -16.39
C ILE A 258 13.80 -4.82 -15.53
N PHE A 259 15.04 -4.69 -15.07
CA PHE A 259 15.47 -3.55 -14.26
C PHE A 259 15.42 -2.22 -15.03
N ARG A 260 15.73 -2.21 -16.33
CA ARG A 260 15.51 -1.02 -17.18
C ARG A 260 14.04 -0.63 -17.24
N ASN A 261 13.14 -1.60 -17.36
CA ASN A 261 11.69 -1.34 -17.35
C ASN A 261 11.24 -0.79 -15.98
N VAL A 262 11.77 -1.31 -14.87
CA VAL A 262 11.53 -0.74 -13.53
C VAL A 262 11.98 0.71 -13.43
N CYS A 263 13.17 1.04 -13.96
CA CYS A 263 13.67 2.42 -13.98
C CYS A 263 12.75 3.32 -14.81
N ALA A 264 12.36 2.89 -16.02
CA ALA A 264 11.46 3.64 -16.88
C ALA A 264 10.08 3.87 -16.21
N ALA A 265 9.57 2.88 -15.48
CA ALA A 265 8.27 2.94 -14.82
C ALA A 265 8.30 3.65 -13.44
N THR A 266 9.45 4.20 -13.02
CA THR A 266 9.60 4.94 -11.75
C THR A 266 10.09 6.36 -11.94
N VAL A 267 9.81 6.94 -13.11
CA VAL A 267 10.09 8.36 -13.40
C VAL A 267 9.12 9.32 -12.71
N ASP A 268 7.91 8.85 -12.41
CA ASP A 268 6.79 9.62 -11.84
C ASP A 268 6.16 8.92 -10.62
N GLY A 269 6.80 7.88 -10.10
CA GLY A 269 6.27 7.09 -8.98
C GLY A 269 7.27 6.13 -8.36
N LEU A 270 6.85 5.53 -7.25
CA LEU A 270 7.57 4.45 -6.58
C LEU A 270 7.12 3.10 -7.14
N VAL A 271 7.97 2.08 -7.03
CA VAL A 271 7.57 0.69 -7.30
C VAL A 271 6.37 0.32 -6.40
N PRO A 272 5.19 0.03 -6.98
CA PRO A 272 3.96 -0.23 -6.23
C PRO A 272 3.89 -1.68 -5.73
N SER A 273 3.29 -1.89 -4.57
CA SER A 273 2.98 -3.21 -4.02
C SER A 273 1.71 -3.18 -3.16
N LEU A 274 1.14 -4.35 -2.89
CA LEU A 274 0.00 -4.43 -1.96
C LEU A 274 0.38 -3.92 -0.55
N ASP A 275 1.63 -4.11 -0.12
CA ASP A 275 2.12 -3.56 1.15
C ASP A 275 1.97 -2.03 1.18
N THR A 276 2.41 -1.33 0.12
CA THR A 276 2.25 0.13 0.02
C THR A 276 0.79 0.56 -0.04
N PHE A 277 -0.05 -0.16 -0.80
CA PHE A 277 -1.48 0.09 -0.89
C PHE A 277 -2.14 0.04 0.49
N PHE A 278 -1.93 -1.04 1.26
CA PHE A 278 -2.55 -1.22 2.57
C PHE A 278 -2.03 -0.23 3.62
N ARG A 279 -0.72 0.09 3.60
CA ARG A 279 -0.14 1.09 4.50
C ARG A 279 -0.74 2.48 4.28
N ASN A 280 -1.00 2.83 3.02
CA ASN A 280 -1.53 4.14 2.65
C ASN A 280 -3.01 4.32 3.02
N LEU A 281 -3.75 3.27 3.37
CA LEU A 281 -5.16 3.40 3.79
C LEU A 281 -5.34 4.38 4.97
N SER A 282 -4.42 4.35 5.93
CA SER A 282 -4.47 5.25 7.09
C SER A 282 -4.31 6.72 6.70
N TYR A 283 -3.38 7.00 5.79
CA TYR A 283 -3.17 8.34 5.26
C TYR A 283 -4.37 8.78 4.41
N ARG A 284 -4.90 7.90 3.55
CA ARG A 284 -6.10 8.18 2.75
C ARG A 284 -7.32 8.50 3.63
N GLU A 285 -7.47 7.81 4.76
CA GLU A 285 -8.53 8.09 5.73
C GLU A 285 -8.43 9.51 6.29
N VAL A 286 -7.22 9.97 6.62
CA VAL A 286 -6.98 11.35 7.06
C VAL A 286 -7.41 12.36 5.99
N LEU A 287 -7.00 12.13 4.75
CA LEU A 287 -7.34 13.01 3.62
C LEU A 287 -8.85 13.02 3.32
N LYS A 288 -9.47 11.84 3.27
CA LYS A 288 -10.92 11.70 3.08
C LYS A 288 -11.69 12.42 4.18
N ASN A 289 -11.23 12.36 5.44
CA ASN A 289 -11.86 13.10 6.54
C ASN A 289 -11.82 14.62 6.35
N CYS A 290 -10.80 15.16 5.67
CA CYS A 290 -10.82 16.56 5.24
C CYS A 290 -11.98 16.81 4.27
N MET A 291 -12.09 15.98 3.24
CA MET A 291 -13.10 16.10 2.17
C MET A 291 -14.55 16.00 2.69
N THR A 292 -14.80 15.18 3.74
CA THR A 292 -16.15 15.04 4.34
C THR A 292 -16.69 16.32 4.99
N ARG A 293 -15.86 17.34 5.17
CA ARG A 293 -16.34 18.66 5.61
C ARG A 293 -17.06 19.41 4.50
N LEU A 294 -16.65 19.17 3.25
CA LEU A 294 -17.26 19.79 2.07
C LEU A 294 -18.53 19.08 1.63
N VAL A 295 -18.67 17.78 1.89
CA VAL A 295 -19.79 16.98 1.40
C VAL A 295 -20.23 15.91 2.41
N PRO A 296 -21.54 15.73 2.64
CA PRO A 296 -22.03 14.62 3.44
C PRO A 296 -21.88 13.29 2.69
N LEU A 297 -21.46 12.24 3.41
CA LEU A 297 -21.35 10.87 2.91
C LEU A 297 -22.50 10.02 3.48
N GLU A 298 -23.67 10.15 2.88
CA GLU A 298 -24.88 9.43 3.28
C GLU A 298 -24.87 7.98 2.76
N GLY A 299 -23.84 7.21 3.10
CA GLY A 299 -23.64 5.84 2.63
C GLY A 299 -23.16 5.71 1.18
N ARG A 300 -22.83 6.83 0.53
CA ARG A 300 -22.26 6.89 -0.82
C ARG A 300 -20.74 7.04 -0.79
N SER A 301 -20.08 6.73 -1.91
CA SER A 301 -18.65 6.97 -2.07
C SER A 301 -18.34 8.47 -2.08
N LEU A 302 -17.13 8.85 -1.67
CA LEU A 302 -16.68 10.23 -1.69
C LEU A 302 -16.76 10.82 -3.11
N ARG A 303 -16.33 10.05 -4.11
CA ARG A 303 -16.32 10.48 -5.50
C ARG A 303 -17.72 10.72 -6.03
N SER A 304 -18.66 9.79 -5.80
CA SER A 304 -20.05 9.96 -6.22
C SER A 304 -20.72 11.16 -5.53
N SER A 305 -20.54 11.30 -4.21
CA SER A 305 -21.05 12.46 -3.47
C SER A 305 -20.53 13.79 -4.02
N LEU A 306 -19.24 13.89 -4.38
CA LEU A 306 -18.68 15.10 -4.97
C LEU A 306 -19.09 15.31 -6.43
N ALA A 307 -19.19 14.24 -7.22
CA ALA A 307 -19.65 14.30 -8.61
C ALA A 307 -21.07 14.87 -8.69
N ASP A 308 -21.97 14.42 -7.83
CA ASP A 308 -23.35 14.92 -7.79
C ASP A 308 -23.42 16.40 -7.39
N SER A 309 -22.46 16.88 -6.60
CA SER A 309 -22.36 18.28 -6.21
C SER A 309 -21.71 19.17 -7.27
N PHE A 310 -21.15 18.59 -8.33
CA PHE A 310 -20.37 19.31 -9.32
C PHE A 310 -21.25 19.89 -10.42
N GLN A 311 -21.34 21.22 -10.47
CA GLN A 311 -22.09 21.95 -11.49
C GLN A 311 -21.18 22.56 -12.57
N GLY A 312 -19.86 22.47 -12.38
CA GLY A 312 -18.88 23.20 -13.17
C GLY A 312 -18.95 24.71 -12.95
N ASN A 313 -18.21 25.46 -13.77
CA ASN A 313 -18.18 26.93 -13.71
C ASN A 313 -19.07 27.60 -14.78
N GLY A 314 -19.83 26.82 -15.56
CA GLY A 314 -20.71 27.29 -16.63
C GLY A 314 -20.02 27.93 -17.84
N ARG A 315 -18.68 27.97 -17.88
CA ARG A 315 -17.89 28.68 -18.91
C ARG A 315 -17.16 27.75 -19.89
N GLY A 316 -17.25 26.43 -19.72
CA GLY A 316 -16.52 25.46 -20.54
C GLY A 316 -15.02 25.38 -20.25
N GLU A 317 -14.46 26.36 -19.55
CA GLU A 317 -13.08 26.37 -19.04
C GLU A 317 -12.98 25.63 -17.69
N CYS A 318 -11.78 25.21 -17.28
CA CYS A 318 -11.48 24.68 -15.96
C CYS A 318 -10.43 25.55 -15.27
N LEU A 319 -10.65 25.87 -14.00
CA LEU A 319 -9.68 26.61 -13.20
C LEU A 319 -8.71 25.62 -12.53
N VAL A 320 -7.42 25.89 -12.64
CA VAL A 320 -6.35 25.10 -12.01
C VAL A 320 -5.53 25.99 -11.10
N GLN A 321 -5.43 25.61 -9.83
CA GLN A 321 -4.55 26.24 -8.85
C GLN A 321 -3.09 25.94 -9.19
N VAL A 322 -2.30 26.99 -9.45
CA VAL A 322 -0.86 26.86 -9.77
C VAL A 322 0.02 27.18 -8.57
N ASP A 323 -0.45 28.00 -7.63
CA ASP A 323 0.17 28.27 -6.33
C ASP A 323 -0.90 28.63 -5.26
N GLU A 324 -0.49 29.10 -4.09
CA GLU A 324 -1.42 29.38 -2.98
C GLU A 324 -2.54 30.38 -3.35
N ASP A 325 -2.22 31.39 -4.16
CA ASP A 325 -3.10 32.54 -4.41
C ASP A 325 -3.58 32.63 -5.87
N HIS A 326 -2.97 31.90 -6.80
CA HIS A 326 -3.23 32.03 -8.23
C HIS A 326 -3.90 30.80 -8.85
N MET A 327 -4.91 31.09 -9.69
CA MET A 327 -5.62 30.12 -10.52
C MET A 327 -5.47 30.50 -11.99
N VAL A 328 -5.25 29.51 -12.86
CA VAL A 328 -5.18 29.67 -14.32
C VAL A 328 -6.36 28.96 -14.95
N SER A 329 -6.92 29.56 -16.00
CA SER A 329 -7.98 28.95 -16.80
C SER A 329 -7.39 28.10 -17.92
N ILE A 330 -7.87 26.88 -18.08
CA ILE A 330 -7.49 25.95 -19.15
C ILE A 330 -8.73 25.41 -19.85
N GLU A 331 -8.58 25.01 -21.11
CA GLU A 331 -9.61 24.29 -21.87
C GLU A 331 -9.37 22.77 -21.76
N PRO A 332 -10.09 22.03 -20.90
CA PRO A 332 -9.85 20.60 -20.75
C PRO A 332 -10.56 19.80 -21.84
N ALA A 333 -9.96 18.66 -22.22
CA ALA A 333 -10.53 17.70 -23.17
C ALA A 333 -11.61 16.80 -22.51
N ASN A 334 -12.59 17.39 -21.82
CA ASN A 334 -13.72 16.76 -21.11
C ASN A 334 -13.45 16.16 -19.70
N GLU A 335 -12.38 16.57 -19.01
CA GLU A 335 -12.03 16.11 -17.64
C GLU A 335 -12.33 17.13 -16.53
N HIS A 336 -13.35 17.99 -16.68
CA HIS A 336 -13.61 19.10 -15.73
C HIS A 336 -13.76 18.64 -14.29
N PHE A 337 -14.57 17.59 -14.06
CA PHE A 337 -14.76 17.04 -12.71
C PHE A 337 -13.46 16.43 -12.17
N ASP A 338 -12.74 15.64 -12.97
CA ASP A 338 -11.53 14.97 -12.51
C ASP A 338 -10.42 15.94 -12.13
N LEU A 339 -10.24 17.02 -12.91
CA LEU A 339 -9.30 18.09 -12.58
C LEU A 339 -9.70 18.83 -11.30
N ALA A 340 -10.97 19.18 -11.15
CA ALA A 340 -11.49 19.82 -9.95
C ALA A 340 -11.33 18.91 -8.71
N TYR A 341 -11.64 17.62 -8.87
CA TYR A 341 -11.56 16.62 -7.81
C TYR A 341 -10.11 16.36 -7.35
N ARG A 342 -9.17 16.26 -8.30
CA ARG A 342 -7.72 16.13 -8.00
C ARG A 342 -7.21 17.34 -7.21
N GLN A 343 -7.66 18.56 -7.52
CA GLN A 343 -7.28 19.76 -6.79
C GLN A 343 -7.75 19.75 -5.33
N LEU A 344 -8.95 19.22 -5.05
CA LEU A 344 -9.41 19.04 -3.67
C LEU A 344 -8.54 18.03 -2.89
N TRP A 345 -8.13 16.93 -3.54
CA TRP A 345 -7.18 15.99 -2.94
C TRP A 345 -5.82 16.64 -2.67
N LEU A 346 -5.30 17.45 -3.61
CA LEU A 346 -4.04 18.18 -3.44
C LEU A 346 -4.11 19.17 -2.28
N PHE A 347 -5.23 19.90 -2.15
CA PHE A 347 -5.47 20.78 -1.02
C PHE A 347 -5.50 19.99 0.30
N ALA A 348 -6.23 18.88 0.35
CA ALA A 348 -6.27 18.02 1.53
C ALA A 348 -4.87 17.50 1.89
N MET A 349 -4.07 17.07 0.92
CA MET A 349 -2.69 16.61 1.16
C MET A 349 -1.82 17.72 1.76
N ARG A 350 -1.91 18.94 1.23
CA ARG A 350 -1.15 20.11 1.70
C ARG A 350 -1.53 20.52 3.13
N HIS A 351 -2.81 20.44 3.47
CA HIS A 351 -3.36 21.06 4.69
C HIS A 351 -3.95 20.07 5.72
N HIS A 352 -3.80 18.76 5.54
CA HIS A 352 -4.38 17.76 6.45
C HIS A 352 -3.97 17.95 7.92
N ALA A 353 -2.74 18.43 8.18
CA ALA A 353 -2.26 18.71 9.52
C ALA A 353 -3.08 19.82 10.22
N SER A 354 -3.59 20.78 9.45
CA SER A 354 -4.47 21.87 9.91
C SER A 354 -5.95 21.48 9.91
N MET A 355 -6.31 20.29 9.40
CA MET A 355 -7.70 19.79 9.36
C MET A 355 -7.83 18.39 10.00
N PRO A 356 -7.39 18.21 11.27
CA PRO A 356 -7.39 16.90 11.92
C PRO A 356 -8.82 16.32 12.01
N PRO A 357 -9.02 14.99 12.02
CA PRO A 357 -10.35 14.40 12.03
C PRO A 357 -11.25 14.90 13.17
N VAL A 358 -12.55 15.09 12.89
CA VAL A 358 -13.54 15.41 13.93
C VAL A 358 -13.76 14.16 14.79
N LEU A 359 -13.13 14.12 15.95
CA LEU A 359 -13.29 13.01 16.89
C LEU A 359 -14.64 13.13 17.62
N LYS A 360 -15.46 12.09 17.59
CA LYS A 360 -16.63 11.98 18.48
C LYS A 360 -16.10 11.73 19.90
N PRO A 361 -16.24 12.67 20.84
CA PRO A 361 -15.61 12.52 22.14
C PRO A 361 -16.32 11.41 22.94
N ARG A 362 -15.56 10.42 23.41
CA ARG A 362 -16.06 9.33 24.29
C ARG A 362 -16.30 9.78 25.75
N LYS A 363 -15.91 11.01 26.10
CA LYS A 363 -16.08 11.67 27.41
C LYS A 363 -16.43 13.16 27.21
N ALA A 364 -16.82 13.88 28.26
CA ALA A 364 -16.98 15.33 28.18
C ALA A 364 -15.63 15.98 27.79
N GLY A 365 -15.60 16.63 26.63
CA GLY A 365 -14.44 17.33 26.07
C GLY A 365 -14.90 18.46 25.14
N PRO A 366 -13.97 19.25 24.59
CA PRO A 366 -14.29 20.33 23.66
C PRO A 366 -15.15 19.80 22.52
N ARG A 367 -16.30 20.44 22.28
CA ARG A 367 -17.21 20.11 21.18
C ARG A 367 -16.92 21.06 20.02
N GLY A 368 -16.73 20.53 18.82
CA GLY A 368 -16.53 21.33 17.62
C GLY A 368 -15.56 20.68 16.64
N ASP A 369 -15.49 21.26 15.45
CA ASP A 369 -14.49 20.88 14.45
C ASP A 369 -13.12 21.46 14.86
N PRO A 370 -12.08 20.62 15.06
CA PRO A 370 -10.75 21.07 15.44
C PRO A 370 -9.94 21.68 14.29
N ALA A 371 -10.47 21.71 13.07
CA ALA A 371 -9.79 22.31 11.93
C ALA A 371 -9.50 23.81 12.12
N ASP A 372 -8.38 24.26 11.55
CA ASP A 372 -8.09 25.68 11.39
C ASP A 372 -9.20 26.33 10.56
N LYS A 373 -9.80 27.39 11.11
CA LYS A 373 -10.97 28.04 10.53
C LYS A 373 -10.66 28.74 9.21
N ARG A 374 -9.45 29.29 9.04
CA ARG A 374 -9.02 29.91 7.77
C ARG A 374 -8.83 28.86 6.70
N VAL A 375 -8.09 27.81 7.02
CA VAL A 375 -7.82 26.71 6.08
C VAL A 375 -9.12 26.06 5.63
N LEU A 376 -10.07 25.88 6.55
CA LEU A 376 -11.38 25.32 6.21
C LEU A 376 -12.21 26.24 5.32
N PHE A 377 -12.18 27.55 5.58
CA PHE A 377 -12.81 28.55 4.71
C PHE A 377 -12.18 28.57 3.31
N GLU A 378 -10.85 28.54 3.22
CA GLU A 378 -10.11 28.46 1.95
C GLU A 378 -10.42 27.18 1.19
N PHE A 379 -10.59 26.05 1.89
CA PHE A 379 -10.96 24.79 1.26
C PHE A 379 -12.36 24.85 0.65
N ALA A 380 -13.32 25.42 1.37
CA ALA A 380 -14.68 25.65 0.88
C ALA A 380 -14.68 26.65 -0.30
N ARG A 381 -13.86 27.71 -0.22
CA ARG A 381 -13.69 28.68 -1.30
C ARG A 381 -13.15 28.03 -2.56
N LEU A 382 -12.10 27.22 -2.43
CA LEU A 382 -11.53 26.46 -3.55
C LEU A 382 -12.60 25.55 -4.16
N ALA A 383 -13.29 24.75 -3.36
CA ALA A 383 -14.36 23.87 -3.84
C ALA A 383 -15.46 24.64 -4.59
N HIS A 384 -15.89 25.78 -4.05
CA HIS A 384 -16.89 26.62 -4.70
C HIS A 384 -16.39 27.21 -6.03
N VAL A 385 -15.16 27.72 -6.07
CA VAL A 385 -14.54 28.26 -7.30
C VAL A 385 -14.41 27.17 -8.37
N LEU A 386 -14.10 25.94 -7.98
CA LEU A 386 -13.99 24.80 -8.88
C LEU A 386 -15.35 24.31 -9.42
N GLY A 387 -16.46 24.73 -8.81
CA GLY A 387 -17.82 24.39 -9.26
C GLY A 387 -18.57 23.37 -8.41
N PHE A 388 -18.06 23.03 -7.22
CA PHE A 388 -18.78 22.19 -6.26
C PHE A 388 -19.81 23.01 -5.48
N ARG A 389 -21.02 22.46 -5.29
CA ARG A 389 -22.12 23.11 -4.59
C ARG A 389 -22.75 22.15 -3.57
N THR A 390 -22.60 22.47 -2.30
CA THR A 390 -23.23 21.75 -1.20
C THR A 390 -23.63 22.75 -0.11
N THR A 391 -24.63 22.38 0.70
CA THR A 391 -25.03 23.17 1.87
C THR A 391 -23.87 23.35 2.86
N ASN A 392 -22.97 22.38 2.97
CA ASN A 392 -21.78 22.46 3.79
C ASN A 392 -20.80 23.53 3.26
N ILE A 393 -20.53 23.55 1.96
CA ILE A 393 -19.67 24.57 1.33
C ILE A 393 -20.27 25.96 1.59
N ASP A 394 -21.56 26.14 1.31
CA ASP A 394 -22.23 27.44 1.48
C ASP A 394 -22.25 27.89 2.95
N ALA A 395 -22.47 26.96 3.89
CA ALA A 395 -22.42 27.24 5.32
C ALA A 395 -21.01 27.63 5.80
N LEU A 396 -19.96 27.06 5.22
CA LEU A 396 -18.58 27.42 5.52
C LEU A 396 -18.25 28.81 4.96
N LEU A 397 -18.72 29.14 3.76
CA LEU A 397 -18.50 30.43 3.12
C LEU A 397 -19.27 31.59 3.75
N THR A 398 -20.37 31.29 4.45
CA THR A 398 -21.15 32.31 5.18
C THR A 398 -20.43 32.78 6.46
N LYS A 399 -19.47 32.00 6.96
CA LYS A 399 -18.70 32.34 8.16
C LYS A 399 -17.51 33.20 7.78
N ASP A 400 -17.33 34.31 8.49
CA ASP A 400 -16.10 35.08 8.41
C ASP A 400 -15.05 34.42 9.33
N PRO A 401 -13.96 33.86 8.77
CA PRO A 401 -12.95 33.18 9.58
C PRO A 401 -12.29 34.12 10.60
N ASP A 402 -12.15 35.42 10.30
CA ASP A 402 -11.52 36.39 11.19
C ASP A 402 -12.42 36.66 12.40
N ARG A 403 -13.73 36.80 12.17
CA ARG A 403 -14.71 36.97 13.25
C ARG A 403 -14.76 35.73 14.14
N ASP A 404 -14.72 34.54 13.55
CA ASP A 404 -14.75 33.30 14.31
C ASP A 404 -13.46 33.09 15.12
N ILE A 405 -12.31 33.50 14.60
CA ILE A 405 -11.03 33.50 15.33
C ILE A 405 -11.07 34.54 16.45
N ALA A 406 -11.50 35.76 16.15
CA ALA A 406 -11.64 36.84 17.12
C ALA A 406 -12.54 36.44 18.29
N ARG A 407 -13.72 35.86 18.00
CA ARG A 407 -14.64 35.35 19.04
C ARG A 407 -13.96 34.29 19.91
N GLY A 408 -13.34 33.28 19.29
CA GLY A 408 -12.66 32.21 20.04
C GLY A 408 -11.50 32.71 20.90
N MET A 409 -10.74 33.70 20.41
CA MET A 409 -9.67 34.36 21.16
C MET A 409 -10.23 35.10 22.38
N LEU A 410 -11.31 35.87 22.21
CA LEU A 410 -11.93 36.66 23.28
C LEU A 410 -12.49 35.76 24.40
N GLU A 411 -13.16 34.66 24.04
CA GLU A 411 -13.70 33.66 24.97
C GLU A 411 -12.60 32.86 25.68
N SER A 412 -11.48 32.57 24.98
CA SER A 412 -10.33 31.89 25.56
C SER A 412 -9.57 32.79 26.54
N ALA A 413 -9.42 34.08 26.21
CA ALA A 413 -8.76 35.06 27.07
C ALA A 413 -9.60 35.40 28.31
N ARG A 414 -10.93 35.42 28.16
CA ARG A 414 -11.90 35.70 29.23
C ARG A 414 -13.06 34.71 29.16
N ARG A 415 -13.04 33.76 30.11
CA ARG A 415 -14.01 32.68 30.21
C ARG A 415 -15.46 33.21 30.33
N PRO A 416 -16.39 32.79 29.45
CA PRO A 416 -17.78 33.27 29.45
C PRO A 416 -18.51 33.02 30.77
N GLU A 417 -18.10 32.04 31.58
CA GLU A 417 -18.74 31.75 32.87
C GLU A 417 -18.43 32.82 33.93
N ARG A 418 -17.47 33.71 33.69
CA ARG A 418 -17.02 34.74 34.66
C ARG A 418 -17.02 36.16 34.10
N PHE A 419 -17.02 36.32 32.79
CA PHE A 419 -16.86 37.61 32.13
C PHE A 419 -17.87 37.72 30.99
N GLU A 420 -18.48 38.88 30.88
CA GLU A 420 -19.42 39.22 29.81
C GLU A 420 -18.91 40.48 29.08
N TYR A 421 -18.92 40.43 27.76
CA TYR A 421 -18.69 41.62 26.93
C TYR A 421 -20.05 42.32 26.72
N PRO A 422 -20.18 43.63 27.05
CA PRO A 422 -21.46 44.34 26.92
C PRO A 422 -22.05 44.33 25.50
N ASP A 423 -21.17 44.25 24.50
CA ASP A 423 -21.52 44.08 23.10
C ASP A 423 -20.49 43.15 22.45
N MET A 424 -20.76 41.85 22.52
CA MET A 424 -19.86 40.83 21.99
C MET A 424 -19.63 41.01 20.49
N ASP A 425 -20.67 41.34 19.73
CA ASP A 425 -20.58 41.42 18.27
C ASP A 425 -19.75 42.63 17.83
N ARG A 426 -19.85 43.77 18.52
CA ARG A 426 -18.97 44.92 18.26
C ARG A 426 -17.51 44.58 18.56
N VAL A 427 -17.21 43.97 19.71
CA VAL A 427 -15.84 43.62 20.10
C VAL A 427 -15.23 42.59 19.13
N VAL A 428 -16.03 41.60 18.69
CA VAL A 428 -15.61 40.65 17.65
C VAL A 428 -15.30 41.37 16.34
N SER A 429 -16.13 42.34 15.95
CA SER A 429 -15.93 43.13 14.73
C SER A 429 -14.63 43.94 14.78
N GLU A 430 -14.35 44.60 15.92
CA GLU A 430 -13.13 45.37 16.13
C GLU A 430 -11.88 44.49 16.10
N ALA A 431 -11.92 43.34 16.78
CA ALA A 431 -10.82 42.38 16.76
C ALA A 431 -10.59 41.77 15.37
N ALA A 432 -11.65 41.43 14.63
CA ALA A 432 -11.54 40.95 13.26
C ALA A 432 -10.95 42.01 12.32
N ALA A 433 -11.37 43.27 12.45
CA ALA A 433 -10.81 44.37 11.66
C ALA A 433 -9.31 44.56 11.90
N LEU A 434 -8.83 44.37 13.14
CA LEU A 434 -7.40 44.40 13.45
C LEU A 434 -6.64 43.27 12.74
N ILE A 435 -7.20 42.06 12.71
CA ILE A 435 -6.60 40.92 12.01
C ILE A 435 -6.43 41.21 10.51
N GLN A 436 -7.43 41.85 9.89
CA GLN A 436 -7.41 42.22 8.47
C GLN A 436 -6.36 43.26 8.08
N THR A 437 -5.77 43.97 9.05
CA THR A 437 -4.68 44.93 8.78
C THR A 437 -3.34 44.26 8.43
N ALA A 438 -3.23 42.93 8.59
CA ALA A 438 -2.02 42.19 8.27
C ALA A 438 -1.69 42.24 6.77
N VAL A 439 -0.42 42.47 6.45
CA VAL A 439 0.11 42.48 5.08
C VAL A 439 0.99 41.25 4.86
N GLN A 440 0.86 40.63 3.68
CA GLN A 440 1.68 39.48 3.30
C GLN A 440 3.17 39.85 3.34
N ARG A 441 3.98 39.02 4.00
CA ARG A 441 5.43 39.19 3.97
C ARG A 441 5.92 38.82 2.57
N GLN A 442 6.73 39.69 1.95
CA GLN A 442 7.44 39.33 0.73
C GLN A 442 8.38 38.16 1.04
N SER A 443 8.14 37.00 0.43
CA SER A 443 9.04 35.85 0.52
C SER A 443 10.35 36.17 -0.23
N PRO A 444 11.53 35.87 0.34
CA PRO A 444 12.83 36.09 -0.33
C PRO A 444 13.11 35.13 -1.50
N ALA A 445 12.09 34.52 -2.11
CA ALA A 445 12.22 33.48 -3.14
C ALA A 445 12.19 34.00 -4.59
N ASN A 446 12.38 35.30 -4.81
CA ASN A 446 12.67 35.89 -6.13
C ASN A 446 14.19 36.03 -6.39
N MET A 447 15.01 35.12 -5.84
CA MET A 447 16.34 34.89 -6.40
C MET A 447 16.17 33.88 -7.54
N GLU A 448 16.36 34.40 -8.76
CA GLU A 448 16.42 33.72 -10.04
C GLU A 448 16.81 32.24 -9.91
N ILE A 449 15.84 31.35 -10.14
CA ILE A 449 16.15 29.98 -10.54
C ILE A 449 16.60 30.10 -11.99
N ASP A 450 17.92 30.13 -12.20
CA ASP A 450 18.51 30.03 -13.53
C ASP A 450 17.94 28.78 -14.22
N PRO A 451 17.40 28.88 -15.45
CA PRO A 451 16.95 27.71 -16.18
C PRO A 451 18.15 26.78 -16.45
N PRO A 452 17.95 25.45 -16.46
CA PRO A 452 19.04 24.51 -16.72
C PRO A 452 19.65 24.80 -18.11
N GLU A 453 20.98 24.96 -18.15
CA GLU A 453 21.74 25.15 -19.37
C GLU A 453 21.37 24.08 -20.39
N ARG A 454 20.72 24.49 -21.48
CA ARG A 454 20.58 23.64 -22.66
C ARG A 454 21.97 23.46 -23.26
N GLU A 455 22.42 22.21 -23.31
CA GLU A 455 23.63 21.77 -23.99
C GLU A 455 23.75 22.42 -25.36
N ARG A 456 24.77 23.28 -25.51
CA ARG A 456 25.21 23.77 -26.82
C ARG A 456 25.95 22.63 -27.50
N VAL A 457 25.26 21.97 -28.44
CA VAL A 457 25.85 21.14 -29.48
C VAL A 457 26.97 21.94 -30.16
N HIS A 458 28.23 21.59 -29.88
CA HIS A 458 29.39 22.08 -30.64
C HIS A 458 29.41 21.37 -31.99
N ASN A 459 28.99 22.09 -33.03
CA ASN A 459 29.36 21.79 -34.40
C ASN A 459 30.87 22.05 -34.57
N SER A 460 31.66 20.99 -34.51
CA SER A 460 33.04 20.98 -35.01
C SER A 460 33.01 20.79 -36.53
N LYS A 461 33.33 21.86 -37.29
CA LYS A 461 33.84 21.77 -38.65
C LYS A 461 35.18 22.50 -38.75
N ALA A 462 36.13 21.79 -39.36
CA ALA A 462 37.29 22.25 -40.12
C ALA A 462 38.51 22.81 -39.35
N SER A 463 39.53 21.98 -39.21
CA SER A 463 40.73 22.05 -40.06
C SER A 463 41.39 20.68 -40.15
#